data_AF-A0A957KYM6-F1
#
_entry.id   AF-A0A957KYM6-F1
#
_cell.length_a   1.000
_cell.length_b   1.000
_cell.length_c   1.000
_cell.angle_alpha   90.00
_cell.angle_beta   90.00
_cell.angle_gamma   90.00
#
_symmetry.space_group_name_H-M   'P 1'
#
loop_
_entity.id
_entity.type
_entity.pdbx_description
1 polymer ?
#
loop_
_entity_poly.entity_id
_entity_poly.type
_entity_poly.pdbx_seq_one_letter_code
_entity_poly.pdbx_strand_id
1 'polypeptide(L)'
;YRNDPSYPAAPGPFTDPIVNNGPAAAQYRGEDGQPADAAAEGGVLNSFTPHRSPLGLVFPTDASLPADILGEGEAFGAFLLSWGSAGGDLSDIGQDLLLLQLTRGEDNYRATVTQIARQFNRPIDAVLIGNRLYILEWDGDGNIWELTFD
;
A
#
# COMPACT_ATOMS: atom_id res chain seq x y z
N TYR A 1 -29.87 -3.64 -9.15
CA TYR A 1 -29.35 -2.36 -9.66
C TYR A 1 -30.53 -1.47 -10.06
N ARG A 2 -30.52 -0.18 -9.66
CA ARG A 2 -31.52 0.83 -10.03
C ARG A 2 -30.77 1.97 -10.71
N ASN A 3 -31.23 2.38 -11.89
CA ASN A 3 -30.71 3.58 -12.55
C ASN A 3 -31.13 4.81 -11.74
N ASP A 4 -30.19 5.70 -11.42
CA ASP A 4 -30.44 7.00 -10.80
C ASP A 4 -30.16 8.10 -11.82
N PRO A 5 -31.19 8.61 -12.53
CA PRO A 5 -31.02 9.67 -13.52
C PRO A 5 -30.58 11.01 -12.94
N SER A 6 -30.63 11.18 -11.62
CA SER A 6 -30.17 12.39 -10.93
C SER A 6 -28.71 12.32 -10.48
N TYR A 7 -28.04 11.19 -10.72
CA TYR A 7 -26.64 11.03 -10.37
C TYR A 7 -25.77 12.06 -11.12
N PRO A 8 -24.83 12.74 -10.43
CA PRO A 8 -23.97 13.72 -11.08
C PRO A 8 -23.17 13.12 -12.25
N ALA A 9 -22.95 13.93 -13.29
CA ALA A 9 -21.99 13.58 -14.32
C ALA A 9 -20.59 13.37 -13.71
N ALA A 10 -19.78 12.50 -14.31
CA ALA A 10 -18.41 12.30 -13.87
C ALA A 10 -17.66 13.65 -13.86
N PRO A 11 -16.89 13.95 -12.80
CA PRO A 11 -16.23 15.25 -12.63
C PRO A 11 -15.08 15.49 -13.64
N GLY A 12 -14.70 14.47 -14.42
CA GLY A 12 -13.65 14.54 -15.42
C GLY A 12 -13.26 13.14 -15.91
N PRO A 13 -12.21 13.03 -16.75
CA PRO A 13 -11.61 11.76 -17.08
C PRO A 13 -11.00 11.13 -15.82
N PHE A 14 -11.11 9.80 -15.71
CA PHE A 14 -10.37 9.06 -14.69
C PHE A 14 -8.90 8.95 -15.10
N THR A 15 -8.01 8.94 -14.10
CA THR A 15 -6.60 8.59 -14.31
C THR A 15 -6.40 7.10 -14.11
N ASP A 16 -5.42 6.55 -14.81
CA ASP A 16 -4.96 5.19 -14.56
C ASP A 16 -4.35 5.09 -13.15
N PRO A 17 -4.50 3.93 -12.49
CA PRO A 17 -3.90 3.66 -11.19
C PRO A 17 -2.37 3.70 -11.22
N ILE A 18 -1.75 3.91 -10.05
CA ILE A 18 -0.30 3.80 -9.89
C ILE A 18 0.12 2.34 -10.13
N VAL A 19 1.13 2.14 -10.97
CA VAL A 19 1.71 0.82 -11.24
C VAL A 19 2.52 0.36 -10.03
N ASN A 20 2.28 -0.85 -9.55
CA ASN A 20 3.07 -1.56 -8.57
C ASN A 20 3.99 -2.57 -9.26
N ASN A 21 5.31 -2.31 -9.18
CA ASN A 21 6.36 -3.14 -9.74
C ASN A 21 6.76 -4.32 -8.82
N GLY A 22 6.12 -4.46 -7.66
CA GLY A 22 6.42 -5.47 -6.65
C GLY A 22 7.66 -5.16 -5.80
N PRO A 23 8.18 -6.16 -5.05
CA PRO A 23 7.72 -7.55 -5.03
C PRO A 23 6.47 -7.80 -4.18
N ALA A 24 6.11 -6.88 -3.27
CA ALA A 24 4.99 -7.06 -2.38
C ALA A 24 3.68 -6.52 -2.97
N ALA A 25 2.57 -6.97 -2.40
CA ALA A 25 1.24 -6.49 -2.76
C ALA A 25 0.88 -6.68 -4.24
N ALA A 26 1.36 -7.76 -4.86
CA ALA A 26 1.25 -8.02 -6.29
C ALA A 26 0.38 -9.25 -6.65
N GLN A 27 -0.36 -9.81 -5.68
CA GLN A 27 -1.27 -10.93 -5.97
C GLN A 27 -2.57 -10.44 -6.60
N TYR A 28 -3.11 -11.22 -7.52
CA TYR A 28 -4.37 -10.92 -8.18
C TYR A 28 -5.13 -12.20 -8.50
N ARG A 29 -6.34 -12.03 -9.04
CA ARG A 29 -7.15 -13.14 -9.54
C ARG A 29 -7.23 -13.06 -11.06
N GLY A 30 -6.80 -14.11 -11.74
CA GLY A 30 -6.84 -14.23 -13.20
C GLY A 30 -8.27 -14.31 -13.73
N GLU A 31 -8.41 -14.25 -15.06
CA GLU A 31 -9.69 -14.36 -15.75
C GLU A 31 -10.37 -15.73 -15.52
N ASP A 32 -9.57 -16.76 -15.26
CA ASP A 32 -10.00 -18.11 -14.89
C ASP A 32 -10.42 -18.23 -13.41
N GLY A 33 -10.33 -17.13 -12.67
CA GLY A 33 -10.64 -17.08 -11.25
C GLY A 33 -9.53 -17.63 -10.36
N GLN A 34 -8.36 -18.02 -10.88
CA GLN A 34 -7.27 -18.56 -10.06
C GLN A 34 -6.38 -17.44 -9.47
N PRO A 35 -5.79 -17.66 -8.29
CA PRO A 35 -4.80 -16.73 -7.75
C PRO A 35 -3.52 -16.74 -8.59
N ALA A 36 -2.95 -15.56 -8.81
CA ALA A 36 -1.69 -15.33 -9.52
C ALA A 36 -0.89 -14.23 -8.82
N ASP A 37 0.38 -14.08 -9.18
CA ASP A 37 1.28 -13.09 -8.59
C ASP A 37 2.07 -12.38 -9.69
N ALA A 38 1.71 -11.13 -9.94
CA ALA A 38 2.26 -10.36 -11.04
C ALA A 38 3.76 -10.15 -10.90
N ALA A 39 4.26 -9.96 -9.67
CA ALA A 39 5.69 -9.78 -9.44
C ALA A 39 6.47 -11.07 -9.67
N ALA A 40 5.92 -12.22 -9.24
CA ALA A 40 6.54 -13.53 -9.49
C ALA A 40 6.59 -13.89 -10.98
N GLU A 41 5.66 -13.37 -11.77
CA GLU A 41 5.59 -13.55 -13.23
C GLU A 41 6.47 -12.56 -14.01
N GLY A 42 7.15 -11.63 -13.32
CA GLY A 42 7.93 -10.56 -13.93
C GLY A 42 7.06 -9.45 -14.57
N GLY A 43 5.77 -9.43 -14.23
CA GLY A 43 4.80 -8.41 -14.60
C GLY A 43 4.63 -7.33 -13.52
N VAL A 44 3.53 -6.60 -13.63
CA VAL A 44 3.16 -5.53 -12.69
C VAL A 44 1.68 -5.65 -12.32
N LEU A 45 1.32 -5.16 -11.14
CA LEU A 45 -0.07 -4.98 -10.74
C LEU A 45 -0.41 -3.48 -10.73
N ASN A 46 -1.67 -3.15 -10.96
CA ASN A 46 -2.15 -1.78 -10.86
C ASN A 46 -2.73 -1.55 -9.45
N SER A 47 -2.07 -0.71 -8.65
CA SER A 47 -2.23 -0.55 -7.20
C SER A 47 -1.74 -1.74 -6.37
N PHE A 48 -2.62 -2.52 -5.74
CA PHE A 48 -2.20 -3.52 -4.77
C PHE A 48 -3.06 -4.77 -4.84
N THR A 49 -2.59 -5.84 -4.19
CA THR A 49 -3.38 -7.05 -3.93
C THR A 49 -4.79 -6.68 -3.47
N PRO A 50 -5.86 -7.19 -4.11
CA PRO A 50 -7.22 -6.82 -3.77
C PRO A 50 -7.57 -7.25 -2.35
N HIS A 51 -8.54 -6.55 -1.75
CA HIS A 51 -9.03 -6.78 -0.38
C HIS A 51 -8.06 -6.51 0.78
N ARG A 52 -6.80 -6.15 0.53
CA ARG A 52 -5.82 -5.89 1.61
C ARG A 52 -6.14 -4.68 2.51
N SER A 53 -7.06 -3.80 2.07
CA SER A 53 -7.61 -2.68 2.85
C SER A 53 -6.53 -1.69 3.33
N PRO A 54 -5.98 -0.85 2.44
CA PRO A 54 -5.02 0.18 2.82
C PRO A 54 -5.69 1.26 3.68
N LEU A 55 -5.19 1.51 4.90
CA LEU A 55 -5.80 2.46 5.85
C LEU A 55 -4.90 3.61 6.28
N GLY A 56 -3.59 3.39 6.44
CA GLY A 56 -2.63 4.43 6.82
C GLY A 56 -1.65 4.72 5.69
N LEU A 57 -1.43 6.00 5.36
CA LEU A 57 -0.41 6.45 4.41
C LEU A 57 0.41 7.56 5.04
N VAL A 58 1.72 7.33 5.20
CA VAL A 58 2.61 8.26 5.89
C VAL A 58 3.81 8.57 5.00
N PHE A 59 4.07 9.85 4.74
CA PHE A 59 5.25 10.27 3.98
C PHE A 59 6.41 10.55 4.95
N PRO A 60 7.54 9.83 4.83
CA PRO A 60 8.74 10.14 5.59
C PRO A 60 9.35 11.45 5.12
N THR A 61 9.48 12.42 6.04
CA THR A 61 10.06 13.75 5.74
C THR A 61 11.21 14.12 6.67
N ASP A 62 11.50 13.34 7.70
CA ASP A 62 12.59 13.62 8.63
C ASP A 62 13.93 13.19 8.02
N ALA A 63 14.86 14.13 7.87
CA ALA A 63 16.16 13.90 7.25
C ALA A 63 17.08 12.95 8.03
N SER A 64 16.71 12.57 9.27
CA SER A 64 17.41 11.54 10.03
C SER A 64 17.03 10.11 9.62
N LEU A 65 15.99 9.92 8.82
CA LEU A 65 15.63 8.61 8.28
C LEU A 65 16.63 8.18 7.20
N PRO A 66 16.86 6.86 7.06
CA PRO A 66 17.64 6.29 5.97
C PRO A 66 17.20 6.75 4.57
N ALA A 67 18.16 6.92 3.67
CA ALA A 67 17.90 7.42 2.30
C ALA A 67 17.02 6.46 1.48
N ASP A 68 17.13 5.16 1.71
CA ASP A 68 16.29 4.13 1.11
C ASP A 68 14.85 4.14 1.62
N ILE A 69 14.57 4.83 2.73
CA ILE A 69 13.22 5.13 3.21
C ILE A 69 12.72 6.45 2.64
N LEU A 70 13.54 7.50 2.67
CA LEU A 70 13.16 8.81 2.14
C LEU A 70 12.94 8.79 0.62
N GLY A 71 13.65 7.89 -0.08
CA GLY A 71 13.80 7.91 -1.52
C GLY A 71 15.00 8.75 -1.95
N GLU A 72 15.61 8.36 -3.07
CA GLU A 72 16.76 9.06 -3.65
C GLU A 72 16.44 9.56 -5.07
N GLY A 73 17.07 10.67 -5.47
CA GLY A 73 16.93 11.23 -6.81
C GLY A 73 15.52 11.72 -7.09
N GLU A 74 14.85 11.09 -8.07
CA GLU A 74 13.47 11.40 -8.46
C GLU A 74 12.41 10.57 -7.71
N ALA A 75 12.86 9.67 -6.81
CA ALA A 75 11.98 8.86 -5.99
C ALA A 75 11.69 9.55 -4.64
N PHE A 76 10.50 9.30 -4.09
CA PHE A 76 10.20 9.58 -2.69
C PHE A 76 9.50 8.39 -2.04
N GLY A 77 9.74 8.23 -0.75
CA GLY A 77 9.17 7.17 0.05
C GLY A 77 7.74 7.45 0.52
N ALA A 78 7.01 6.38 0.81
CA ALA A 78 5.82 6.42 1.64
C ALA A 78 5.65 5.09 2.37
N PHE A 79 5.11 5.13 3.58
CA PHE A 79 4.67 3.95 4.29
C PHE A 79 3.17 3.74 4.06
N LEU A 80 2.77 2.50 3.75
CA LEU A 80 1.36 2.13 3.62
C LEU A 80 1.02 0.99 4.58
N LEU A 81 0.04 1.21 5.44
CA LEU A 81 -0.52 0.19 6.31
C LEU A 81 -1.67 -0.55 5.63
N SER A 82 -1.66 -1.86 5.82
CA SER A 82 -2.66 -2.78 5.29
C SER A 82 -3.41 -3.43 6.44
N TRP A 83 -4.70 -3.15 6.58
CA TRP A 83 -5.52 -3.69 7.67
C TRP A 83 -5.60 -5.23 7.64
N GLY A 84 -5.71 -5.78 6.44
CA GLY A 84 -5.87 -7.21 6.23
C GLY A 84 -6.84 -7.55 5.10
N SER A 85 -6.92 -8.83 4.73
CA SER A 85 -7.82 -9.33 3.69
C SER A 85 -9.29 -9.25 4.14
N ALA A 86 -9.95 -8.15 3.77
CA ALA A 86 -11.37 -7.91 4.01
C ALA A 86 -12.23 -8.80 3.09
N GLY A 87 -12.36 -10.06 3.48
CA GLY A 87 -13.17 -11.06 2.76
C GLY A 87 -12.51 -11.62 1.50
N GLY A 88 -11.22 -11.35 1.27
CA GLY A 88 -10.45 -11.97 0.19
C GLY A 88 -9.82 -13.30 0.63
N ASP A 89 -9.59 -14.17 -0.34
CA ASP A 89 -9.05 -15.54 -0.21
C ASP A 89 -7.69 -15.70 -0.90
N LEU A 90 -7.06 -14.60 -1.33
CA LEU A 90 -5.65 -14.61 -1.76
C LEU A 90 -4.73 -14.82 -0.55
N SER A 91 -3.56 -15.42 -0.81
CA SER A 91 -2.60 -15.74 0.26
C SER A 91 -1.89 -14.52 0.85
N ASP A 92 -1.76 -13.44 0.08
CA ASP A 92 -1.34 -12.14 0.60
C ASP A 92 -2.51 -11.49 1.36
N ILE A 93 -2.48 -11.68 2.68
CA ILE A 93 -3.56 -11.27 3.57
C ILE A 93 -3.40 -9.84 4.14
N GLY A 94 -2.38 -9.07 3.75
CA GLY A 94 -2.08 -7.78 4.39
C GLY A 94 -1.60 -7.93 5.84
N GLN A 95 -2.13 -7.13 6.77
CA GLN A 95 -1.67 -7.07 8.17
C GLN A 95 -0.17 -6.73 8.28
N ASP A 96 0.23 -5.78 7.46
CA ASP A 96 1.62 -5.45 7.18
C ASP A 96 1.82 -3.95 6.97
N LEU A 97 3.09 -3.56 7.01
CA LEU A 97 3.59 -2.25 6.61
C LEU A 97 4.37 -2.42 5.32
N LEU A 98 3.99 -1.65 4.31
CA LEU A 98 4.69 -1.56 3.04
C LEU A 98 5.52 -0.27 2.99
N LEU A 99 6.72 -0.35 2.43
CA LEU A 99 7.45 0.79 1.91
C LEU A 99 7.14 0.92 0.42
N LEU A 100 6.66 2.09 0.01
CA LEU A 100 6.46 2.49 -1.37
C LEU A 100 7.61 3.41 -1.76
N GLN A 101 8.37 3.05 -2.78
CA GLN A 101 9.30 3.95 -3.44
C GLN A 101 8.64 4.45 -4.73
N LEU A 102 8.21 5.70 -4.72
CA LEU A 102 7.42 6.33 -5.78
C LEU A 102 8.31 7.14 -6.70
N THR A 103 8.43 6.72 -7.96
CA THR A 103 9.16 7.45 -9.00
C THR A 103 8.19 8.02 -10.02
N ARG A 104 8.43 9.26 -10.44
CA ARG A 104 7.59 9.90 -11.46
C ARG A 104 7.84 9.25 -12.83
N GLY A 105 6.78 8.69 -13.43
CA GLY A 105 6.76 8.32 -14.85
C GLY A 105 6.25 9.47 -15.72
N GLU A 106 6.07 9.20 -17.02
CA GLU A 106 5.61 10.18 -18.01
C GLU A 106 4.25 10.79 -17.61
N ASP A 107 3.25 9.95 -17.36
CA ASP A 107 1.88 10.39 -17.07
C ASP A 107 1.52 10.32 -15.57
N ASN A 108 2.08 9.37 -14.82
CA ASN A 108 1.77 9.14 -13.42
C ASN A 108 2.97 8.54 -12.66
N TYR A 109 2.84 8.35 -11.35
CA TYR A 109 3.83 7.66 -10.53
C TYR A 109 3.81 6.14 -10.75
N ARG A 110 4.97 5.53 -10.51
CA ARG A 110 5.16 4.09 -10.40
C ARG A 110 5.75 3.79 -9.03
N ALA A 111 5.30 2.72 -8.40
CA ALA A 111 5.73 2.30 -7.08
C ALA A 111 6.55 1.01 -7.17
N THR A 112 7.71 0.98 -6.52
CA THR A 112 8.30 -0.27 -6.03
C THR A 112 7.78 -0.50 -4.63
N VAL A 113 7.20 -1.67 -4.36
CA VAL A 113 6.45 -1.94 -3.13
C VAL A 113 7.09 -3.10 -2.39
N THR A 114 7.60 -2.81 -1.20
CA THR A 114 8.31 -3.78 -0.36
C THR A 114 7.60 -3.95 0.97
N GLN A 115 7.37 -5.18 1.42
CA GLN A 115 6.89 -5.44 2.78
C GLN A 115 8.07 -5.29 3.76
N ILE A 116 7.94 -4.41 4.74
CA ILE A 116 9.03 -4.11 5.69
C ILE A 116 8.71 -4.54 7.13
N ALA A 117 7.43 -4.72 7.47
CA ALA A 117 6.99 -5.31 8.72
C ALA A 117 5.66 -6.04 8.51
N ARG A 118 5.35 -7.03 9.35
CA ARG A 118 4.18 -7.91 9.19
C ARG A 118 3.68 -8.40 10.54
N GLN A 119 2.53 -9.08 10.52
CA GLN A 119 1.87 -9.67 11.69
C GLN A 119 1.28 -8.63 12.66
N PHE A 120 0.92 -7.46 12.14
CA PHE A 120 0.08 -6.54 12.88
C PHE A 120 -1.33 -7.11 13.03
N ASN A 121 -1.92 -6.99 14.20
CA ASN A 121 -3.33 -7.28 14.40
C ASN A 121 -4.16 -6.08 13.92
N ARG A 122 -4.65 -6.14 12.68
CA ARG A 122 -5.61 -5.14 12.15
C ARG A 122 -5.11 -3.69 12.32
N PRO A 123 -3.95 -3.32 11.74
CA PRO A 123 -3.45 -1.96 11.85
C PRO A 123 -4.39 -0.98 11.11
N ILE A 124 -4.68 0.17 11.72
CA ILE A 124 -5.65 1.13 11.21
C ILE A 124 -5.08 2.51 10.94
N ASP A 125 -3.99 2.88 11.60
CA ASP A 125 -3.39 4.21 11.43
C ASP A 125 -1.90 4.20 11.79
N ALA A 126 -1.17 5.19 11.28
CA ALA A 126 0.21 5.42 11.68
C ALA A 126 0.56 6.92 11.70
N VAL A 127 1.51 7.27 12.57
CA VAL A 127 2.11 8.60 12.60
C VAL A 127 3.62 8.50 12.72
N LEU A 128 4.33 9.31 11.94
CA LEU A 128 5.77 9.46 12.05
C LEU A 128 6.09 10.66 12.95
N ILE A 129 6.90 10.43 14.00
CA ILE A 129 7.39 11.49 14.90
C ILE A 129 8.92 11.37 14.95
N GLY A 130 9.61 12.35 14.36
CA GLY A 130 11.05 12.23 14.15
C GLY A 130 11.38 11.05 13.24
N ASN A 131 12.24 10.17 13.70
CA ASN A 131 12.60 8.91 13.01
C ASN A 131 11.82 7.68 13.50
N ARG A 132 10.71 7.88 14.25
CA ARG A 132 9.93 6.79 14.85
C ARG A 132 8.54 6.73 14.23
N LEU A 133 8.21 5.59 13.63
CA LEU A 133 6.87 5.34 13.11
C LEU A 133 6.05 4.62 14.17
N TYR A 134 4.95 5.24 14.60
CA TYR A 134 3.99 4.65 15.51
C TYR A 134 2.82 4.08 14.73
N ILE A 135 2.44 2.84 15.00
CA ILE A 135 1.32 2.13 14.34
C ILE A 135 0.27 1.81 15.38
N LEU A 136 -0.98 2.13 15.08
CA LEU A 136 -2.14 1.83 15.90
C LEU A 136 -2.89 0.61 15.35
N GLU A 137 -3.08 -0.39 16.19
CA GLU A 137 -3.97 -1.52 15.93
C GLU A 137 -5.39 -1.25 16.41
N TRP A 138 -6.35 -1.89 15.74
CA TRP A 138 -7.76 -1.83 16.13
C TRP A 138 -8.20 -3.13 16.82
N ASP A 139 -9.23 -2.99 17.66
CA ASP A 139 -9.82 -3.98 18.59
C ASP A 139 -9.31 -3.85 20.04
N GLY A 140 -10.02 -4.47 21.00
CA GLY A 140 -9.88 -4.23 22.45
C GLY A 140 -8.53 -4.61 23.07
N ASP A 141 -7.76 -5.46 22.39
CA ASP A 141 -6.40 -5.88 22.78
C ASP A 141 -5.34 -5.38 21.78
N GLY A 142 -5.64 -4.32 21.03
CA GLY A 142 -4.72 -3.73 20.04
C GLY A 142 -3.48 -3.10 20.69
N ASN A 143 -2.34 -3.23 20.02
CA ASN A 143 -1.08 -2.62 20.44
C ASN A 143 -0.86 -1.25 19.76
N ILE A 144 0.02 -0.46 20.37
CA ILE A 144 0.73 0.61 19.67
C ILE A 144 2.15 0.13 19.47
N TRP A 145 2.57 -0.01 18.22
CA TRP A 145 3.94 -0.38 17.87
C TRP A 145 4.77 0.85 17.60
N GLU A 146 6.03 0.81 18.00
CA GLU A 146 7.05 1.77 17.60
C GLU A 146 8.05 1.05 16.70
N LEU A 147 8.28 1.60 15.51
CA LEU A 147 9.30 1.14 14.58
C LEU A 147 10.38 2.21 14.46
N THR A 148 11.63 1.78 14.59
CA THR A 148 12.83 2.58 14.36
C THR A 148 13.55 2.10 13.11
N PHE A 149 14.20 3.02 12.42
CA PHE A 149 14.94 2.77 11.20
C PHE A 149 16.36 3.30 11.41
N ASP A 150 17.33 2.39 11.41
CA ASP A 150 18.76 2.66 11.63
C ASP A 150 19.58 2.37 10.38
#